data_AF-A0A819Y4M6-F1
#
_entry.id   AF-A0A819Y4M6-F1
#
_cell.length_a   1.000
_cell.length_b   1.000
_cell.length_c   1.000
_cell.angle_alpha   90.00
_cell.angle_beta   90.00
_cell.angle_gamma   90.00
#
_symmetry.space_group_name_H-M   'P 1'
#
loop_
_entity.id
_entity.type
_entity.pdbx_description
1 polymer ?
#
loop_
_entity_poly.entity_id
_entity_poly.type
_entity_poly.pdbx_seq_one_letter_code
_entity_poly.pdbx_strand_id
1 'polypeptide(L)'
;MIDEATKKEQDVTFMIATLEQQVRENYEQQLNNSIVDKNELWNLYLDFCVQRLSQASDSNKTEHISICDRIFSLASEQISLTSEHYLEWVSIVDNNRAKVIIKKATDHYPNDASLWNKRLSLLIEESVDCKTIKKEFKLACGNSDVKKSSLIWNTIIDYAQENDHKWTEELFEQSQMESFDLSVTLQLKSKYLQWANQNKSIKQVRQLFDKLSCRTPASLPFYMDYIKIEQSLSNIDNKRIKTAFEQAIIYFGKTSADLWLAYLDYSKQHQSLDFITISRIHSRAVHILESDELKRFNTECALKNLT
;
A
#
# COMPACT_ATOMS: atom_id res chain seq x y z
N MET A 1 -11.98 34.09 42.47
CA MET A 1 -10.94 33.15 42.94
C MET A 1 -10.53 32.33 41.73
N ILE A 2 -9.42 32.70 41.08
CA ILE A 2 -8.75 31.82 40.13
C ILE A 2 -8.09 30.75 41.01
N ASP A 3 -8.40 29.49 40.73
CA ASP A 3 -8.09 28.33 41.56
C ASP A 3 -6.57 28.14 41.69
N GLU A 4 -6.05 27.87 42.90
CA GLU A 4 -4.61 27.71 43.15
C GLU A 4 -3.98 26.61 42.29
N ALA A 5 -4.79 25.62 41.90
CA ALA A 5 -4.39 24.56 40.96
C ALA A 5 -4.03 25.12 39.58
N THR A 6 -4.82 26.05 39.04
CA THR A 6 -4.59 26.67 37.73
C THR A 6 -3.32 27.50 37.72
N LYS A 7 -3.01 28.18 38.83
CA LYS A 7 -1.78 28.97 38.96
C LYS A 7 -0.52 28.07 39.00
N LYS A 8 -0.58 26.96 39.73
CA LYS A 8 0.53 26.00 39.81
C LYS A 8 0.81 25.31 38.45
N GLU A 9 -0.24 25.03 37.69
CA GLU A 9 -0.13 24.45 36.34
C GLU A 9 0.50 25.43 35.33
N GLN A 10 0.15 26.72 35.42
CA GLN A 10 0.78 27.78 34.64
C GLN A 10 2.28 27.94 34.95
N ASP A 11 2.66 27.90 36.24
CA ASP A 11 4.06 28.00 36.66
C ASP A 11 4.92 26.83 36.15
N VAL A 12 4.38 25.59 36.18
CA VAL A 12 5.06 24.40 35.63
C VAL A 12 5.24 24.51 34.12
N THR A 13 4.20 24.95 33.40
CA THR A 13 4.24 25.12 31.94
C THR A 13 5.31 26.14 31.53
N PHE A 14 5.39 27.26 32.25
CA PHE A 14 6.41 28.28 32.02
C PHE A 14 7.84 27.76 32.28
N MET A 15 8.03 26.97 33.35
CA MET A 15 9.32 26.36 33.66
C MET A 15 9.77 25.38 32.58
N ILE A 16 8.86 24.55 32.06
CA ILE A 16 9.13 23.62 30.95
C ILE A 16 9.55 24.40 29.71
N ALA A 17 8.79 25.42 29.31
CA ALA A 17 9.12 26.24 28.13
C ALA A 17 10.51 26.88 28.24
N THR A 18 10.87 27.36 29.44
CA THR A 18 12.20 27.95 29.71
C THR A 18 13.31 26.91 29.58
N LEU A 19 13.14 25.71 30.14
CA LEU A 19 14.12 24.63 30.05
C LEU A 19 14.31 24.17 28.60
N GLU A 20 13.22 24.04 27.85
CA GLU A 20 13.30 23.67 26.43
C GLU A 20 14.05 24.72 25.62
N GLN A 21 13.83 26.00 25.88
CA GLN A 21 14.59 27.07 25.24
C GLN A 21 16.09 26.96 25.54
N GLN A 22 16.47 26.73 26.80
CA GLN A 22 17.87 26.55 27.19
C GLN A 22 18.52 25.34 26.50
N VAL A 23 17.79 24.22 26.38
CA VAL A 23 18.28 23.04 25.66
C VAL A 23 18.51 23.35 24.18
N ARG A 24 17.60 24.09 23.53
CA ARG A 24 17.76 24.54 22.14
C ARG A 24 18.97 25.45 21.97
N GLU A 25 19.14 26.43 22.85
CA GLU A 25 20.30 27.34 22.82
C GLU A 25 21.62 26.58 22.98
N ASN A 26 21.65 25.53 23.82
CA ASN A 26 22.81 24.65 23.95
C ASN A 26 23.11 23.89 22.65
N TYR A 27 22.09 23.32 21.99
CA TYR A 27 22.29 22.69 20.67
C TYR A 27 22.84 23.69 19.65
N GLU A 28 22.26 24.89 19.55
CA GLU A 28 22.71 25.94 18.62
C GLU A 28 24.15 26.39 18.91
N GLN A 29 24.55 26.50 20.18
CA GLN A 29 25.93 26.81 20.56
C GLN A 29 26.90 25.68 20.19
N GLN A 30 26.52 24.43 20.42
CA GLN A 30 27.36 23.28 20.08
C GLN A 30 27.52 23.11 18.57
N LEU A 31 26.48 23.40 17.78
CA LEU A 31 26.56 23.38 16.31
C LEU A 31 27.56 24.41 15.74
N ASN A 32 27.71 25.54 16.44
CA ASN A 32 28.70 26.56 16.10
C ASN A 32 30.14 26.17 16.51
N ASN A 33 30.30 25.28 17.49
CA ASN A 33 31.59 24.83 17.99
C ASN A 33 32.06 23.56 17.24
N SER A 34 33.15 23.66 16.49
CA SER A 34 33.65 22.64 15.54
C SER A 34 34.17 21.31 16.14
N ILE A 35 33.84 20.98 17.38
CA ILE A 35 34.42 19.84 18.12
C ILE A 35 33.56 18.57 17.99
N VAL A 36 32.26 18.69 17.71
CA VAL A 36 31.30 17.58 17.66
C VAL A 36 30.99 17.18 16.22
N ASP A 37 30.67 15.90 15.97
CA ASP A 37 30.09 15.48 14.69
C ASP A 37 28.75 16.20 14.48
N LYS A 38 28.73 17.10 13.51
CA LYS A 38 27.58 17.94 13.22
C LYS A 38 26.36 17.12 12.79
N ASN A 39 26.55 15.99 12.09
CA ASN A 39 25.42 15.18 11.62
C ASN A 39 24.69 14.53 12.80
N GLU A 40 25.44 13.92 13.72
CA GLU A 40 24.88 13.30 14.93
C GLU A 40 24.17 14.36 15.79
N LEU A 41 24.79 15.53 15.96
CA LEU A 41 24.21 16.61 16.74
C LEU A 41 22.91 17.16 16.12
N TRP A 42 22.86 17.30 14.79
CA TRP A 42 21.62 17.69 14.10
C TRP A 42 20.52 16.65 14.25
N ASN A 43 20.83 15.35 14.13
CA ASN A 43 19.84 14.29 14.29
C ASN A 43 19.25 14.31 15.72
N LEU A 44 20.10 14.40 16.75
CA LEU A 44 19.64 14.53 18.14
C LEU A 44 18.78 15.79 18.35
N TYR A 45 19.12 16.88 17.67
CA TYR A 45 18.35 18.12 17.75
C TYR A 45 16.97 17.99 17.10
N LEU A 46 16.90 17.37 15.91
CA LEU A 46 15.64 17.07 15.23
C LEU A 46 14.75 16.15 16.07
N ASP A 47 15.30 15.04 16.57
CA ASP A 47 14.60 14.10 17.45
C ASP A 47 14.05 14.79 18.70
N PHE A 48 14.85 15.65 19.33
CA PHE A 48 14.41 16.45 20.47
C PHE A 48 13.20 17.32 20.10
N CYS A 49 13.27 18.05 18.99
CA CYS A 49 12.19 18.93 18.53
C CYS A 49 10.89 18.15 18.25
N VAL A 50 10.99 17.02 17.55
CA VAL A 50 9.84 16.15 17.25
C VAL A 50 9.25 15.56 18.53
N GLN A 51 10.10 15.11 19.46
CA GLN A 51 9.63 14.58 20.74
C GLN A 51 8.87 15.65 21.53
N ARG A 52 9.37 16.89 21.57
CA ARG A 52 8.66 18.00 22.23
C ARG A 52 7.31 18.27 21.56
N LEU A 53 7.25 18.29 20.22
CA LEU A 53 6.00 18.45 19.50
C LEU A 53 5.00 17.33 19.82
N SER A 54 5.45 16.09 19.97
CA SER A 54 4.57 14.95 20.35
C SER A 54 3.96 15.07 21.75
N GLN A 55 4.62 15.84 22.63
CA GLN A 55 4.20 16.10 24.02
C GLN A 55 3.47 17.44 24.18
N ALA A 56 3.39 18.23 23.11
CA ALA A 56 2.76 19.54 23.12
C ALA A 56 1.24 19.44 23.36
N SER A 57 0.70 20.37 24.13
CA SER A 57 -0.74 20.55 24.27
C SER A 57 -1.30 21.30 23.06
N ASP A 58 -2.62 21.28 22.87
CA ASP A 58 -3.24 21.99 21.75
C ASP A 58 -2.96 23.50 21.76
N SER A 59 -2.72 24.10 22.94
CA SER A 59 -2.45 25.53 23.08
C SER A 59 -1.06 25.96 22.61
N ASN A 60 -0.05 25.09 22.66
CA ASN A 60 1.32 25.40 22.25
C ASN A 60 1.79 24.63 21.00
N LYS A 61 0.97 23.70 20.47
CA LYS A 61 1.29 22.88 19.30
C LYS A 61 1.74 23.69 18.08
N THR A 62 1.09 24.81 17.78
CA THR A 62 1.46 25.68 16.64
C THR A 62 2.85 26.28 16.77
N GLU A 63 3.26 26.64 18.00
CA GLU A 63 4.60 27.13 18.28
C GLU A 63 5.64 26.03 18.07
N HIS A 64 5.38 24.83 18.58
CA HIS A 64 6.26 23.67 18.36
C HIS A 64 6.38 23.26 16.89
N ILE A 65 5.29 23.35 16.11
CA ILE A 65 5.34 23.13 14.65
C ILE A 65 6.26 24.16 13.99
N SER A 66 6.14 25.43 14.36
CA SER A 66 6.97 26.51 13.81
C SER A 66 8.46 26.34 14.18
N ILE A 67 8.74 25.88 15.40
CA ILE A 67 10.10 25.52 15.83
C ILE A 67 10.63 24.37 15.00
N CYS A 68 9.87 23.28 14.85
CA CYS A 68 10.28 22.14 14.04
C CYS A 68 10.56 22.56 12.59
N ASP A 69 9.65 23.31 11.94
CA ASP A 69 9.86 23.78 10.57
C ASP A 69 11.15 24.59 10.42
N ARG A 70 11.44 25.47 11.38
CA ARG A 70 12.69 26.24 11.39
C ARG A 70 13.91 25.31 11.50
N ILE A 71 13.93 24.40 12.48
CA ILE A 71 15.09 23.54 12.73
C ILE A 71 15.33 22.58 11.57
N PHE A 72 14.29 21.94 11.04
CA PHE A 72 14.41 21.10 9.84
C PHE A 72 14.90 21.92 8.64
N SER A 73 14.42 23.15 8.45
CA SER A 73 14.89 24.01 7.37
C SER A 73 16.38 24.30 7.47
N LEU A 74 16.85 24.70 8.67
CA LEU A 74 18.26 24.95 8.94
C LEU A 74 19.12 23.70 8.76
N ALA A 75 18.68 22.56 9.29
CA ALA A 75 19.37 21.29 9.13
C ALA A 75 19.49 20.92 7.64
N SER A 76 18.43 21.13 6.84
CA SER A 76 18.42 20.85 5.39
C SER A 76 19.34 21.73 4.54
N GLU A 77 19.91 22.78 5.11
CA GLU A 77 20.89 23.67 4.48
C GLU A 77 22.32 23.35 4.93
N GLN A 78 22.48 22.75 6.11
CA GLN A 78 23.77 22.47 6.74
C GLN A 78 24.22 21.03 6.54
N ILE A 79 23.27 20.10 6.49
CA ILE A 79 23.52 18.66 6.34
C ILE A 79 22.60 18.06 5.28
N SER A 80 22.97 16.87 4.80
CA SER A 80 22.10 16.08 3.95
C SER A 80 21.09 15.33 4.81
N LEU A 81 19.87 15.89 4.96
CA LEU A 81 18.75 15.18 5.58
C LEU A 81 18.42 13.92 4.79
N THR A 82 18.17 12.81 5.48
CA THR A 82 17.70 11.56 4.85
C THR A 82 16.26 11.69 4.35
N SER A 83 15.78 10.72 3.56
CA SER A 83 14.40 10.73 3.07
C SER A 83 13.39 10.59 4.21
N GLU A 84 13.71 9.87 5.27
CA GLU A 84 12.88 9.75 6.47
C GLU A 84 12.69 11.10 7.17
N HIS A 85 13.78 11.88 7.32
CA HIS A 85 13.69 13.23 7.89
C HIS A 85 12.77 14.14 7.06
N TYR A 86 12.84 14.06 5.73
CA TYR A 86 11.94 14.82 4.87
C TYR A 86 10.47 14.39 5.01
N LEU A 87 10.20 13.09 5.11
CA LEU A 87 8.84 12.57 5.32
C LEU A 87 8.27 13.01 6.66
N GLU A 88 9.09 12.97 7.72
CA GLU A 88 8.73 13.45 9.05
C GLU A 88 8.42 14.95 9.03
N TRP A 89 9.32 15.76 8.45
CA TRP A 89 9.12 17.20 8.31
C TRP A 89 7.81 17.54 7.57
N VAL A 90 7.54 16.86 6.46
CA VAL A 90 6.32 17.04 5.67
C VAL A 90 5.05 16.65 6.44
N SER A 91 5.15 15.74 7.42
CA SER A 91 4.02 15.34 8.28
C SER A 91 3.68 16.36 9.38
N ILE A 92 4.64 17.22 9.72
CA ILE A 92 4.53 18.21 10.82
C ILE A 92 3.88 19.51 10.35
N VAL A 93 4.24 19.96 9.14
CA VAL A 93 3.85 21.27 8.61
C VAL A 93 2.49 21.24 7.89
N ASP A 94 1.93 22.42 7.60
CA ASP A 94 0.71 22.53 6.80
C ASP A 94 0.93 22.14 5.33
N ASN A 95 -0.16 21.84 4.62
CA ASN A 95 -0.11 21.34 3.24
C ASN A 95 0.62 22.27 2.26
N ASN A 96 0.57 23.60 2.44
CA ASN A 96 1.27 24.52 1.54
C ASN A 96 2.78 24.43 1.73
N ARG A 97 3.22 24.42 2.99
CA ARG A 97 4.64 24.25 3.34
C ARG A 97 5.15 22.86 2.94
N ALA A 98 4.36 21.82 3.21
CA ALA A 98 4.63 20.42 2.83
C ALA A 98 4.93 20.26 1.34
N LYS A 99 4.16 20.91 0.45
CA LYS A 99 4.37 20.87 -1.01
C LYS A 99 5.73 21.41 -1.44
N VAL A 100 6.21 22.47 -0.79
CA VAL A 100 7.53 23.05 -1.09
C VAL A 100 8.64 22.08 -0.66
N ILE A 101 8.51 21.52 0.55
CA ILE A 101 9.51 20.60 1.13
C ILE A 101 9.56 19.29 0.33
N ILE A 102 8.41 18.68 0.03
CA ILE A 102 8.40 17.38 -0.66
C ILE A 102 8.92 17.49 -2.09
N LYS A 103 8.74 18.65 -2.74
CA LYS A 103 9.36 18.93 -4.03
C LYS A 103 10.87 18.97 -3.91
N LYS A 104 11.41 19.73 -2.93
CA LYS A 104 12.86 19.73 -2.63
C LYS A 104 13.37 18.31 -2.38
N ALA A 105 12.65 17.53 -1.56
CA ALA A 105 13.05 16.17 -1.18
C ALA A 105 13.10 15.22 -2.38
N THR A 106 12.08 15.23 -3.25
CA THR A 106 12.04 14.40 -4.46
C THR A 106 13.06 14.82 -5.52
N ASP A 107 13.46 16.09 -5.55
CA ASP A 107 14.58 16.55 -6.39
C ASP A 107 15.94 16.04 -5.85
N HIS A 108 16.11 15.91 -4.53
CA HIS A 108 17.32 15.36 -3.89
C HIS A 108 17.37 13.83 -3.92
N TYR A 109 16.21 13.18 -3.78
CA TYR A 109 16.04 11.73 -3.70
C TYR A 109 15.11 11.21 -4.80
N PRO A 110 15.50 11.31 -6.09
CA PRO A 110 14.61 11.00 -7.21
C PRO A 110 14.23 9.52 -7.30
N ASN A 111 14.98 8.60 -6.67
CA ASN A 111 14.68 7.17 -6.62
C ASN A 111 13.78 6.76 -5.44
N ASP A 112 13.48 7.67 -4.50
CA ASP A 112 12.75 7.32 -3.28
C ASP A 112 11.23 7.30 -3.52
N ALA A 113 10.66 6.10 -3.58
CA ALA A 113 9.24 5.93 -3.84
C ALA A 113 8.33 6.46 -2.73
N SER A 114 8.79 6.51 -1.47
CA SER A 114 7.99 7.03 -0.35
C SER A 114 7.81 8.53 -0.46
N LEU A 115 8.88 9.26 -0.81
CA LEU A 115 8.82 10.70 -1.06
C LEU A 115 7.92 11.04 -2.26
N TRP A 116 8.07 10.31 -3.37
CA TRP A 116 7.18 10.48 -4.53
C TRP A 116 5.73 10.16 -4.21
N ASN A 117 5.48 9.14 -3.39
CA ASN A 117 4.12 8.80 -2.97
C ASN A 117 3.50 9.93 -2.15
N LYS A 118 4.23 10.47 -1.16
CA LYS A 118 3.74 11.59 -0.36
C LYS A 118 3.49 12.83 -1.22
N ARG A 119 4.33 13.09 -2.24
CA ARG A 119 4.12 14.18 -3.21
C ARG A 119 2.82 13.99 -4.00
N LEU A 120 2.54 12.78 -4.48
CA LEU A 120 1.29 12.47 -5.17
C LEU A 120 0.08 12.57 -4.24
N SER A 121 0.17 12.04 -3.02
CA SER A 121 -0.91 12.12 -2.02
C SER A 121 -1.30 13.56 -1.70
N LEU A 122 -0.33 14.46 -1.51
CA LEU A 122 -0.61 15.87 -1.25
C LEU A 122 -1.37 16.55 -2.41
N LEU A 123 -1.07 16.20 -3.66
CA LEU A 123 -1.80 16.71 -4.83
C LEU A 123 -3.22 16.15 -4.91
N ILE A 124 -3.40 14.87 -4.55
CA ILE A 124 -4.72 14.22 -4.50
C ILE A 124 -5.59 14.84 -3.40
N GLU A 125 -5.02 15.04 -2.21
CA GLU A 125 -5.71 15.67 -1.06
C GLU A 125 -6.17 17.10 -1.37
N GLU A 126 -5.38 17.86 -2.14
CA GLU A 126 -5.76 19.20 -2.61
C GLU A 126 -6.82 19.18 -3.74
N SER A 127 -7.26 17.99 -4.18
CA SER A 127 -8.22 17.83 -5.27
C SER A 127 -7.77 18.51 -6.56
N VAL A 128 -6.46 18.45 -6.83
CA VAL A 128 -5.88 19.00 -8.06
C VAL A 128 -6.45 18.25 -9.27
N ASP A 129 -6.52 18.94 -10.42
CA ASP A 129 -7.06 18.35 -11.63
C ASP A 129 -6.29 17.09 -12.08
N CYS A 130 -7.04 16.15 -12.66
CA CYS A 130 -6.52 14.86 -13.10
C CYS A 130 -5.36 14.97 -14.11
N LYS A 131 -5.27 16.04 -14.93
CA LYS A 131 -4.15 16.20 -15.88
C LYS A 131 -2.84 16.48 -15.15
N THR A 132 -2.89 17.29 -14.09
CA THR A 132 -1.72 17.58 -13.26
C THR A 132 -1.24 16.32 -12.53
N ILE A 133 -2.17 15.56 -11.94
CA ILE A 133 -1.82 14.28 -11.28
C ILE A 133 -1.21 13.27 -12.26
N LYS A 134 -1.77 13.14 -13.48
CA LYS A 134 -1.19 12.32 -14.56
C LYS A 134 0.22 12.75 -14.93
N LYS A 135 0.46 14.06 -15.02
CA LYS A 135 1.79 14.61 -15.35
C LYS A 135 2.79 14.28 -14.23
N GLU A 136 2.37 14.45 -12.98
CA GLU A 136 3.22 14.18 -11.83
C GLU A 136 3.56 12.69 -11.70
N PHE A 137 2.58 11.82 -11.89
CA PHE A 137 2.80 10.37 -11.90
C PHE A 137 3.78 9.95 -13.01
N LYS A 138 3.69 10.55 -14.20
CA LYS A 138 4.64 10.30 -15.29
C LYS A 138 6.05 10.77 -14.94
N LEU A 139 6.18 11.90 -14.25
CA LEU A 139 7.46 12.41 -13.77
C LEU A 139 8.09 11.43 -12.76
N ALA A 140 7.31 10.98 -11.78
CA ALA A 140 7.72 9.97 -10.80
C ALA A 140 8.18 8.67 -11.48
N CYS A 141 7.40 8.17 -12.44
CA CYS A 141 7.71 6.96 -13.20
C CYS A 141 8.87 7.10 -14.19
N GLY A 142 9.43 8.30 -14.37
CA GLY A 142 10.70 8.50 -15.07
C GLY A 142 11.86 7.80 -14.36
N ASN A 143 11.69 7.53 -13.07
CA ASN A 143 12.62 6.77 -12.25
C ASN A 143 12.25 5.28 -12.19
N SER A 144 13.24 4.39 -12.36
CA SER A 144 12.99 2.94 -12.39
C SER A 144 12.48 2.37 -11.07
N ASP A 145 12.99 2.85 -9.95
CA ASP A 145 12.68 2.28 -8.64
C ASP A 145 11.29 2.71 -8.18
N VAL A 146 10.97 3.99 -8.39
CA VAL A 146 9.65 4.57 -8.17
C VAL A 146 8.61 3.90 -9.07
N LYS A 147 8.94 3.68 -10.35
CA LYS A 147 8.04 2.99 -11.29
C LYS A 147 7.72 1.56 -10.85
N LYS A 148 8.63 0.87 -10.16
CA LYS A 148 8.40 -0.50 -9.66
C LYS A 148 7.72 -0.54 -8.30
N SER A 149 7.48 0.60 -7.66
CA SER A 149 6.93 0.65 -6.30
C SER A 149 5.43 0.39 -6.28
N SER A 150 5.01 -0.67 -5.59
CA SER A 150 3.59 -0.98 -5.35
C SER A 150 2.84 0.16 -4.67
N LEU A 151 3.52 0.96 -3.85
CA LEU A 151 2.94 2.11 -3.14
C LEU A 151 2.38 3.14 -4.14
N ILE A 152 3.22 3.56 -5.10
CA ILE A 152 2.86 4.53 -6.14
C ILE A 152 1.67 4.02 -6.97
N TRP A 153 1.71 2.74 -7.37
CA TRP A 153 0.65 2.16 -8.20
C TRP A 153 -0.67 2.04 -7.49
N ASN A 154 -0.67 1.64 -6.22
CA ASN A 154 -1.90 1.57 -5.45
C ASN A 154 -2.50 2.97 -5.30
N THR A 155 -1.72 3.97 -4.88
CA THR A 155 -2.21 5.35 -4.74
C THR A 155 -2.79 5.92 -6.04
N ILE A 156 -2.12 5.71 -7.18
CA ILE A 156 -2.59 6.28 -8.44
C ILE A 156 -3.80 5.53 -9.02
N ILE A 157 -3.87 4.21 -8.84
CA ILE A 157 -5.01 3.41 -9.30
C ILE A 157 -6.24 3.72 -8.46
N ASP A 158 -6.09 3.78 -7.14
CA ASP A 158 -7.21 4.09 -6.24
C ASP A 158 -7.78 5.49 -6.57
N TYR A 159 -6.91 6.49 -6.80
CA TYR A 159 -7.35 7.80 -7.31
C TYR A 159 -8.03 7.72 -8.69
N ALA A 160 -7.42 7.01 -9.65
CA ALA A 160 -7.95 6.92 -11.01
C ALA A 160 -9.33 6.27 -11.05
N GLN A 161 -9.57 5.24 -10.21
CA GLN A 161 -10.84 4.53 -10.15
C GLN A 161 -12.02 5.45 -9.83
N GLU A 162 -11.78 6.46 -8.98
CA GLU A 162 -12.80 7.42 -8.56
C GLU A 162 -12.98 8.59 -9.56
N ASN A 163 -11.96 8.86 -10.39
CA ASN A 163 -11.88 10.11 -11.16
C ASN A 163 -11.83 9.94 -12.69
N ASP A 164 -11.33 8.82 -13.21
CA ASP A 164 -11.16 8.57 -14.63
C ASP A 164 -11.12 7.07 -14.98
N HIS A 165 -12.25 6.51 -15.38
CA HIS A 165 -12.40 5.09 -15.74
C HIS A 165 -11.50 4.69 -16.93
N LYS A 166 -11.29 5.59 -17.90
CA LYS A 166 -10.47 5.28 -19.07
C LYS A 166 -9.00 5.16 -18.66
N TRP A 167 -8.52 6.12 -17.87
CA TRP A 167 -7.15 6.09 -17.38
C TRP A 167 -6.91 4.93 -16.40
N THR A 168 -7.91 4.58 -15.59
CA THR A 168 -7.86 3.38 -14.74
C THR A 168 -7.55 2.13 -15.55
N GLU A 169 -8.26 1.93 -16.67
CA GLU A 169 -8.00 0.80 -17.56
C GLU A 169 -6.60 0.84 -18.18
N GLU A 170 -6.15 2.02 -18.62
CA GLU A 170 -4.80 2.22 -19.16
C GLU A 170 -3.71 1.87 -18.14
N LEU A 171 -3.88 2.29 -16.87
CA LEU A 171 -2.97 1.97 -15.77
C LEU A 171 -2.90 0.47 -15.52
N PHE A 172 -4.05 -0.18 -15.45
CA PHE A 172 -4.08 -1.63 -15.29
C PHE A 172 -3.37 -2.32 -16.45
N GLU A 173 -3.68 -2.00 -17.70
CA GLU A 173 -3.00 -2.60 -18.86
C GLU A 173 -1.48 -2.37 -18.85
N GLN A 174 -1.03 -1.17 -18.46
CA GLN A 174 0.39 -0.84 -18.33
C GLN A 174 1.09 -1.69 -17.26
N SER A 175 0.42 -1.97 -16.13
CA SER A 175 0.98 -2.79 -15.05
C SER A 175 1.17 -4.28 -15.42
N GLN A 176 0.60 -4.71 -16.55
CA GLN A 176 0.64 -6.09 -17.04
C GLN A 176 1.69 -6.31 -18.15
N MET A 177 2.54 -5.33 -18.41
CA MET A 177 3.63 -5.43 -19.39
C MET A 177 4.82 -6.22 -18.81
N GLU A 178 5.54 -6.98 -19.63
CA GLU A 178 6.60 -7.90 -19.19
C GLU A 178 7.78 -7.23 -18.46
N SER A 179 7.99 -5.93 -18.67
CA SER A 179 9.05 -5.15 -18.02
C SER A 179 8.72 -4.70 -16.58
N PHE A 180 7.58 -5.16 -16.02
CA PHE A 180 7.07 -4.68 -14.75
C PHE A 180 7.51 -5.53 -13.56
N ASP A 181 7.52 -4.92 -12.37
CA ASP A 181 7.82 -5.66 -11.15
C ASP A 181 6.75 -6.73 -10.87
N LEU A 182 7.22 -7.95 -10.62
CA LEU A 182 6.36 -9.11 -10.47
C LEU A 182 5.37 -8.98 -9.30
N SER A 183 5.81 -8.40 -8.17
CA SER A 183 4.96 -8.24 -7.00
C SER A 183 3.79 -7.30 -7.28
N VAL A 184 4.06 -6.21 -8.01
CA VAL A 184 3.04 -5.24 -8.45
C VAL A 184 2.09 -5.89 -9.45
N THR A 185 2.61 -6.58 -10.46
CA THR A 185 1.78 -7.26 -11.47
C THR A 185 0.82 -8.27 -10.84
N LEU A 186 1.29 -9.09 -9.90
CA LEU A 186 0.47 -10.08 -9.21
C LEU A 186 -0.66 -9.43 -8.39
N GLN A 187 -0.34 -8.37 -7.64
CA GLN A 187 -1.32 -7.64 -6.84
C GLN A 187 -2.40 -6.98 -7.72
N LEU A 188 -1.97 -6.35 -8.82
CA LEU A 188 -2.86 -5.57 -9.67
C LEU A 188 -3.74 -6.42 -10.59
N LYS A 189 -3.37 -7.67 -10.90
CA LYS A 189 -4.25 -8.58 -11.68
C LYS A 189 -5.59 -8.81 -11.00
N SER A 190 -5.59 -9.10 -9.70
CA SER A 190 -6.82 -9.29 -8.92
C SER A 190 -7.64 -8.00 -8.87
N LYS A 191 -7.00 -6.86 -8.55
CA LYS A 191 -7.67 -5.54 -8.55
C LYS A 191 -8.28 -5.21 -9.92
N TYR A 192 -7.59 -5.51 -11.02
CA TYR A 192 -8.08 -5.24 -12.37
C TYR A 192 -9.34 -6.05 -12.68
N LEU A 193 -9.35 -7.33 -12.30
CA LEU A 193 -10.50 -8.20 -12.50
C LEU A 193 -11.71 -7.72 -11.69
N GLN A 194 -11.51 -7.33 -10.42
CA GLN A 194 -12.56 -6.79 -9.56
C GLN A 194 -13.13 -5.48 -10.11
N TRP A 195 -12.26 -4.56 -10.54
CA TRP A 195 -12.67 -3.31 -11.18
C TRP A 195 -13.47 -3.58 -12.46
N ALA A 196 -13.02 -4.51 -13.31
CA ALA A 196 -13.73 -4.87 -14.53
C ALA A 196 -15.11 -5.46 -14.22
N ASN A 197 -15.25 -6.26 -13.17
CA ASN A 197 -16.53 -6.80 -12.75
C ASN A 197 -17.55 -5.72 -12.36
N GLN A 198 -17.08 -4.63 -11.73
CA GLN A 198 -17.92 -3.51 -11.33
C GLN A 198 -18.28 -2.59 -12.51
N ASN A 199 -17.42 -2.50 -13.53
CA ASN A 199 -17.50 -1.45 -14.54
C ASN A 199 -17.74 -1.94 -15.97
N LYS A 200 -17.71 -3.26 -16.22
CA LYS A 200 -17.79 -3.84 -17.55
C LYS A 200 -18.83 -4.95 -17.62
N SER A 201 -19.23 -5.28 -18.86
CA SER A 201 -20.10 -6.43 -19.09
C SER A 201 -19.37 -7.74 -18.74
N ILE A 202 -20.12 -8.75 -18.30
CA ILE A 202 -19.56 -10.08 -18.01
C ILE A 202 -18.79 -10.69 -19.20
N LYS A 203 -19.20 -10.38 -20.44
CA LYS A 203 -18.47 -10.80 -21.64
C LYS A 203 -17.05 -10.24 -21.66
N GLN A 204 -16.89 -8.96 -21.30
CA GLN A 204 -15.58 -8.30 -21.23
C GLN A 204 -14.76 -8.80 -20.04
N VAL A 205 -15.39 -9.07 -18.89
CA VAL A 205 -14.71 -9.65 -17.70
C VAL A 205 -14.14 -11.03 -18.03
N ARG A 206 -14.93 -11.88 -18.69
CA ARG A 206 -14.50 -13.20 -19.17
C ARG A 206 -13.31 -13.10 -20.14
N GLN A 207 -13.38 -12.20 -21.12
CA GLN A 207 -12.28 -11.94 -22.05
C GLN A 207 -11.02 -11.44 -21.33
N LEU A 208 -11.20 -10.57 -20.33
CA LEU A 208 -10.09 -10.06 -19.53
C LEU A 208 -9.43 -11.17 -18.72
N PHE A 209 -10.21 -12.03 -18.07
CA PHE A 209 -9.69 -13.20 -17.37
C PHE A 209 -8.89 -14.12 -18.31
N ASP A 210 -9.45 -14.44 -19.49
CA ASP A 210 -8.78 -15.30 -20.47
C ASP A 210 -7.43 -14.66 -20.90
N LYS A 211 -7.38 -13.34 -21.11
CA LYS A 211 -6.16 -12.59 -21.43
C LYS A 211 -5.14 -12.60 -20.28
N LEU A 212 -5.56 -12.29 -19.05
CA LEU A 212 -4.69 -12.14 -17.90
C LEU A 212 -4.17 -13.49 -17.38
N SER A 213 -4.97 -14.55 -17.46
CA SER A 213 -4.58 -15.91 -17.07
C SER A 213 -3.50 -16.51 -17.98
N CYS A 214 -3.46 -16.11 -19.26
CA CYS A 214 -2.40 -16.50 -20.19
C CYS A 214 -1.06 -15.80 -19.90
N ARG A 215 -1.09 -14.63 -19.25
CA ARG A 215 0.12 -13.92 -18.83
C ARG A 215 0.53 -14.45 -17.48
N THR A 216 1.51 -15.34 -17.42
CA THR A 216 2.04 -15.81 -16.14
C THR A 216 3.00 -14.80 -15.52
N PRO A 217 3.18 -14.83 -14.19
CA PRO A 217 2.39 -15.59 -13.22
C PRO A 217 1.12 -14.85 -12.79
N ALA A 218 0.14 -15.59 -12.29
CA ALA A 218 -1.09 -15.06 -11.68
C ALA A 218 -1.18 -15.56 -10.23
N SER A 219 -1.87 -14.83 -9.36
CA SER A 219 -2.01 -15.18 -7.95
C SER A 219 -3.19 -16.14 -7.73
N LEU A 220 -3.17 -16.95 -6.67
CA LEU A 220 -4.33 -17.76 -6.30
C LEU A 220 -5.59 -16.90 -6.08
N PRO A 221 -5.53 -15.74 -5.38
CA PRO A 221 -6.66 -14.81 -5.29
C PRO A 221 -7.24 -14.40 -6.64
N PHE A 222 -6.43 -14.17 -7.67
CA PHE A 222 -6.92 -13.82 -9.01
C PHE A 222 -7.86 -14.90 -9.59
N TYR A 223 -7.49 -16.18 -9.48
CA TYR A 223 -8.35 -17.29 -9.94
C TYR A 223 -9.61 -17.41 -9.07
N MET A 224 -9.46 -17.31 -7.75
CA MET A 224 -10.58 -17.44 -6.82
C MET A 224 -11.60 -16.30 -6.97
N ASP A 225 -11.14 -15.07 -7.23
CA ASP A 225 -12.01 -13.93 -7.50
C ASP A 225 -12.81 -14.14 -8.79
N TYR A 226 -12.19 -14.64 -9.85
CA TYR A 226 -12.91 -14.98 -11.08
C TYR A 226 -13.98 -16.05 -10.86
N ILE A 227 -13.66 -17.10 -10.11
CA ILE A 227 -14.61 -18.16 -9.76
C ILE A 227 -15.81 -17.59 -9.01
N LYS A 228 -15.58 -16.73 -8.01
CA LYS A 228 -16.65 -16.06 -7.25
C LYS A 228 -17.52 -15.17 -8.13
N ILE A 229 -16.90 -14.41 -9.04
CA ILE A 229 -17.62 -13.59 -10.03
C ILE A 229 -18.56 -14.47 -10.85
N GLU A 230 -18.06 -15.56 -11.41
CA GLU A 230 -18.82 -16.46 -12.27
C GLU A 230 -19.94 -17.20 -11.51
N GLN A 231 -19.70 -17.58 -10.24
CA GLN A 231 -20.71 -18.17 -9.34
C GLN A 231 -21.83 -17.21 -8.95
N SER A 232 -21.54 -15.90 -8.92
CA SER A 232 -22.52 -14.87 -8.55
C SER A 232 -23.53 -14.54 -9.66
N LEU A 233 -23.31 -15.05 -10.88
CA LEU A 233 -24.18 -14.79 -12.03
C LEU A 233 -25.46 -15.61 -11.96
N SER A 234 -26.55 -15.05 -12.49
CA SER A 234 -27.82 -15.77 -12.64
C SER A 234 -27.74 -16.95 -13.63
N ASN A 235 -26.89 -16.82 -14.66
CA ASN A 235 -26.63 -17.88 -15.63
C ASN A 235 -25.17 -18.33 -15.53
N ILE A 236 -24.93 -19.26 -14.58
CA ILE A 236 -23.60 -19.78 -14.24
C ILE A 236 -23.02 -20.59 -15.40
N ASP A 237 -21.81 -20.24 -15.86
CA ASP A 237 -21.06 -21.05 -16.82
C ASP A 237 -20.14 -22.04 -16.08
N ASN A 238 -20.67 -23.24 -15.81
CA ASN A 238 -19.94 -24.31 -15.11
C ASN A 238 -18.64 -24.71 -15.83
N LYS A 239 -18.57 -24.56 -17.16
CA LYS A 239 -17.36 -24.89 -17.93
C LYS A 239 -16.25 -23.88 -17.63
N ARG A 240 -16.58 -22.61 -17.50
CA ARG A 240 -15.62 -21.55 -17.14
C ARG A 240 -15.10 -21.70 -15.71
N ILE A 241 -15.98 -21.98 -14.75
CA ILE A 241 -15.55 -22.21 -13.36
C ILE A 241 -14.61 -23.42 -13.28
N LYS A 242 -14.97 -24.54 -13.92
CA LYS A 242 -14.10 -25.72 -14.01
C LYS A 242 -12.74 -25.38 -14.63
N THR A 243 -12.73 -24.61 -15.73
CA THR A 243 -11.49 -24.22 -16.39
C THR A 243 -10.61 -23.37 -15.47
N ALA A 244 -11.20 -22.43 -14.72
CA ALA A 244 -10.46 -21.59 -13.77
C ALA A 244 -9.87 -22.40 -12.60
N PHE A 245 -10.62 -23.36 -12.05
CA PHE A 245 -10.09 -24.29 -11.03
C PHE A 245 -8.91 -25.11 -11.58
N GLU A 246 -9.06 -25.70 -12.76
CA GLU A 246 -8.01 -26.51 -13.37
C GLU A 246 -6.75 -25.66 -13.67
N GLN A 247 -6.92 -24.42 -14.12
CA GLN A 247 -5.79 -23.48 -14.30
C GLN A 247 -5.10 -23.14 -12.97
N ALA A 248 -5.87 -22.88 -11.90
CA ALA A 248 -5.30 -22.62 -10.58
C ALA A 248 -4.53 -23.84 -10.04
N ILE A 249 -5.06 -25.05 -10.24
CA ILE A 249 -4.46 -26.30 -9.78
C ILE A 249 -3.09 -26.55 -10.42
N ILE A 250 -2.88 -26.14 -11.67
CA ILE A 250 -1.58 -26.25 -12.33
C ILE A 250 -0.48 -25.57 -11.52
N TYR A 251 -0.77 -24.40 -10.93
CA TYR A 251 0.22 -23.59 -10.21
C TYR A 251 0.19 -23.80 -8.70
N PHE A 252 -0.98 -24.03 -8.11
CA PHE A 252 -1.20 -24.01 -6.66
C PHE A 252 -1.68 -25.35 -6.09
N GLY A 253 -1.91 -26.36 -6.94
CA GLY A 253 -2.49 -27.63 -6.53
C GLY A 253 -1.62 -28.44 -5.56
N LYS A 254 -0.31 -28.18 -5.49
CA LYS A 254 0.60 -28.84 -4.55
C LYS A 254 0.53 -28.25 -3.14
N THR A 255 0.27 -26.95 -3.05
CA THR A 255 0.48 -26.14 -1.84
C THR A 255 -0.81 -25.52 -1.29
N SER A 256 -1.98 -25.92 -1.79
CA SER A 256 -3.26 -25.36 -1.35
C SER A 256 -4.34 -26.44 -1.26
N ALA A 257 -4.55 -26.98 -0.07
CA ALA A 257 -5.71 -27.83 0.22
C ALA A 257 -7.03 -27.07 0.02
N ASP A 258 -7.06 -25.78 0.38
CA ASP A 258 -8.23 -24.90 0.23
C ASP A 258 -8.74 -24.84 -1.20
N LEU A 259 -7.84 -24.79 -2.18
CA LEU A 259 -8.21 -24.79 -3.61
C LEU A 259 -8.96 -26.07 -3.99
N TRP A 260 -8.47 -27.24 -3.55
CA TRP A 260 -9.11 -28.52 -3.83
C TRP A 260 -10.45 -28.66 -3.12
N LEU A 261 -10.54 -28.23 -1.86
CA LEU A 261 -11.76 -28.25 -1.08
C LEU A 261 -12.83 -27.35 -1.71
N ALA A 262 -12.46 -26.13 -2.11
CA ALA A 262 -13.35 -25.23 -2.83
C ALA A 262 -13.84 -25.84 -4.15
N TYR A 263 -12.99 -26.59 -4.86
CA TYR A 263 -13.40 -27.26 -6.09
C TYR A 263 -14.38 -28.41 -5.81
N LEU A 264 -14.12 -29.23 -4.79
CA LEU A 264 -15.03 -30.29 -4.35
C LEU A 264 -16.40 -29.74 -3.90
N ASP A 265 -16.39 -28.71 -3.05
CA ASP A 265 -17.59 -28.03 -2.56
C ASP A 265 -18.43 -27.52 -3.73
N TYR A 266 -17.79 -26.84 -4.69
CA TYR A 266 -18.48 -26.35 -5.89
C TYR A 266 -19.06 -27.50 -6.73
N SER A 267 -18.28 -28.55 -6.99
CA SER A 267 -18.74 -29.72 -7.75
C SER A 267 -19.93 -30.40 -7.09
N LYS A 268 -19.93 -30.55 -5.76
CA LYS A 268 -21.05 -31.16 -5.01
C LYS A 268 -22.34 -30.33 -5.12
N GLN A 269 -22.23 -29.01 -5.15
CA GLN A 269 -23.38 -28.09 -5.19
C GLN A 269 -23.99 -27.93 -6.59
N HIS A 270 -23.17 -27.90 -7.65
CA HIS A 270 -23.61 -27.46 -8.99
C HIS A 270 -23.55 -28.54 -10.07
N GLN A 271 -22.82 -29.63 -9.85
CA GLN A 271 -22.94 -30.84 -10.65
C GLN A 271 -23.77 -31.81 -9.82
N SER A 272 -25.06 -31.91 -10.12
CA SER A 272 -25.99 -32.80 -9.42
C SER A 272 -25.48 -34.25 -9.47
N LEU A 273 -24.70 -34.64 -8.47
CA LEU A 273 -24.33 -36.01 -8.12
C LEU A 273 -23.48 -36.80 -9.15
N ASP A 274 -22.62 -36.16 -9.94
CA ASP A 274 -21.59 -36.95 -10.65
C ASP A 274 -20.46 -37.36 -9.69
N PHE A 275 -20.73 -38.43 -8.93
CA PHE A 275 -19.79 -39.05 -7.98
C PHE A 275 -18.43 -39.35 -8.61
N ILE A 276 -18.39 -39.62 -9.92
CA ILE A 276 -17.16 -39.88 -10.67
C ILE A 276 -16.29 -38.62 -10.71
N THR A 277 -16.89 -37.46 -10.95
CA THR A 277 -16.14 -36.19 -10.97
C THR A 277 -15.59 -35.85 -9.59
N ILE A 278 -16.41 -35.99 -8.53
CA ILE A 278 -15.97 -35.75 -7.14
C ILE A 278 -14.83 -36.69 -6.75
N SER A 279 -14.99 -38.00 -7.00
CA SER A 279 -13.97 -39.01 -6.72
C SER A 279 -12.67 -38.74 -7.47
N ARG A 280 -12.76 -38.27 -8.72
CA ARG A 280 -11.60 -37.92 -9.54
C ARG A 280 -10.87 -36.69 -9.02
N ILE A 281 -11.59 -35.66 -8.56
CA ILE A 281 -10.99 -34.47 -7.95
C ILE A 281 -10.30 -34.86 -6.64
N HIS A 282 -10.97 -35.63 -5.77
CA HIS A 282 -10.39 -36.11 -4.51
C HIS A 282 -9.12 -36.94 -4.73
N SER A 283 -9.17 -37.92 -5.64
CA SER A 283 -8.00 -38.78 -5.95
C SER A 283 -6.82 -37.96 -6.47
N ARG A 284 -7.08 -36.93 -7.29
CA ARG A 284 -6.04 -36.02 -7.76
C ARG A 284 -5.44 -35.20 -6.62
N ALA A 285 -6.27 -34.66 -5.72
CA ALA A 285 -5.79 -33.92 -4.55
C ALA A 285 -4.86 -34.78 -3.69
N VAL A 286 -5.26 -36.03 -3.40
CA VAL A 286 -4.45 -36.99 -2.63
C VAL A 286 -3.10 -37.28 -3.29
N HIS A 287 -3.02 -37.27 -4.63
CA HIS A 287 -1.78 -37.51 -5.36
C HIS A 287 -0.90 -36.28 -5.57
N ILE A 288 -1.47 -35.07 -5.58
CA ILE A 288 -0.74 -33.83 -5.93
C ILE A 288 -0.30 -33.06 -4.69
N LEU A 289 -1.09 -33.07 -3.62
CA LEU A 289 -0.82 -32.29 -2.41
C LEU A 289 0.44 -32.76 -1.68
N GLU A 290 1.20 -31.80 -1.17
CA GLU A 290 2.34 -32.05 -0.30
C GLU A 290 1.90 -32.53 1.09
N SER A 291 2.80 -33.14 1.86
CA SER A 291 2.42 -33.97 3.03
C SER A 291 1.59 -33.23 4.08
N ASP A 292 1.86 -31.96 4.32
CA ASP A 292 1.17 -31.19 5.36
C ASP A 292 -0.21 -30.71 4.88
N GLU A 293 -0.29 -30.22 3.63
CA GLU A 293 -1.56 -29.86 3.00
C GLU A 293 -2.46 -31.09 2.77
N LEU A 294 -1.89 -32.26 2.49
CA LEU A 294 -2.62 -33.51 2.35
C LEU A 294 -3.29 -33.93 3.67
N LYS A 295 -2.57 -33.83 4.80
CA LYS A 295 -3.15 -34.12 6.12
C LYS A 295 -4.32 -33.19 6.42
N ARG A 296 -4.15 -31.90 6.14
CA ARG A 296 -5.20 -30.89 6.28
C ARG A 296 -6.41 -31.21 5.41
N PHE A 297 -6.18 -31.47 4.11
CA PHE A 297 -7.21 -31.84 3.15
C PHE A 297 -8.03 -33.05 3.61
N ASN A 298 -7.38 -34.14 4.02
CA ASN A 298 -8.07 -35.35 4.50
C ASN A 298 -8.93 -35.08 5.74
N THR A 299 -8.43 -34.25 6.67
CA THR A 299 -9.16 -33.88 7.88
C THR A 299 -10.42 -33.07 7.53
N GLU A 300 -10.29 -32.08 6.65
CA GLU A 300 -11.42 -31.24 6.24
C GLU A 300 -12.44 -31.99 5.37
N CYS A 301 -12.01 -32.89 4.49
CA CYS A 301 -12.90 -33.76 3.71
C CYS A 301 -13.77 -34.63 4.62
N ALA A 302 -13.18 -35.22 5.66
CA ALA A 302 -13.91 -36.03 6.65
C ALA A 302 -14.92 -35.19 7.45
N LEU A 303 -14.55 -33.97 7.87
CA LEU A 303 -15.45 -33.08 8.61
C LEU A 303 -16.64 -32.59 7.77
N LYS A 304 -16.42 -32.31 6.48
CA LYS A 304 -17.43 -31.74 5.57
C LYS A 304 -18.25 -32.79 4.82
N ASN A 305 -18.01 -34.09 5.05
CA ASN A 305 -18.60 -35.21 4.30
C ASN A 305 -18.48 -34.99 2.77
N LEU A 306 -17.28 -34.62 2.31
CA LEU A 306 -17.00 -34.35 0.89
C LEU A 306 -16.58 -35.59 0.09
N THR A 307 -16.49 -36.72 0.77
CA THR A 307 -16.18 -38.05 0.25
C THR A 307 -17.03 -39.08 0.92
#